data_AF-A0A2E3GP27-F1
#
_entry.id   AF-A0A2E3GP27-F1
#
_cell.length_a   1.000
_cell.length_b   1.000
_cell.length_c   1.000
_cell.angle_alpha   90.00
_cell.angle_beta   90.00
_cell.angle_gamma   90.00
#
_symmetry.space_group_name_H-M   'P 1'
#
loop_
_entity.id
_entity.type
_entity.pdbx_description
1 polymer ?
#
loop_
_entity_poly.entity_id
_entity_poly.type
_entity_poly.pdbx_seq_one_letter_code
_entity_poly.pdbx_strand_id
1 'polypeptide(L)'
;MAFYHKITGTHLGILVLFIYAALLSCNVYAGDNKLTIVQSGSDLTFTVDQIGNNNEIKMKDGSSFFTGSDWTMALYQKNVTNKNTINIDELNGSSNTLRFGQGGSLTDNTDTSFTYDGVGYGGHTASFEILGSSNTVVGYQESDGNGSHTYDLHLAGNNNSVWTAQESDTNKSIDLTIYNSGNTASIEQTGSAAHSATITLDGSYGTNLSLLQQGTTAQSYTISQLCQTVSGCSISVTQQ
;
A
#
# COMPACT_ATOMS: atom_id res chain seq x y z
N MET A 1 -53.99 -24.32 29.25
CA MET A 1 -53.65 -23.43 30.38
C MET A 1 -52.30 -22.81 30.08
N ALA A 2 -52.26 -21.51 29.76
CA ALA A 2 -51.00 -20.80 29.59
C ALA A 2 -50.58 -20.20 30.93
N PHE A 3 -49.46 -20.67 31.49
CA PHE A 3 -48.88 -20.11 32.71
C PHE A 3 -48.17 -18.80 32.38
N TYR A 4 -48.79 -17.67 32.72
CA TYR A 4 -48.09 -16.39 32.76
C TYR A 4 -47.26 -16.33 34.06
N HIS A 5 -45.96 -16.54 33.93
CA HIS A 5 -45.02 -16.29 35.03
C HIS A 5 -44.91 -14.77 35.27
N LYS A 6 -45.29 -14.31 36.46
CA LYS A 6 -45.11 -12.91 36.87
C LYS A 6 -43.62 -12.62 37.03
N ILE A 7 -43.10 -11.70 36.22
CA ILE A 7 -41.77 -11.13 36.42
C ILE A 7 -41.82 -10.26 37.68
N THR A 8 -41.15 -10.69 38.74
CA THR A 8 -40.98 -9.97 40.01
C THR A 8 -39.81 -8.97 39.90
N GLY A 9 -39.76 -8.00 40.82
CA GLY A 9 -38.69 -6.99 40.82
C GLY A 9 -37.27 -7.57 40.92
N THR A 10 -37.11 -8.77 41.48
CA THR A 10 -35.82 -9.50 41.51
C THR A 10 -35.41 -10.03 40.14
N HIS A 11 -36.36 -10.48 39.31
CA HIS A 11 -36.07 -10.87 37.93
C HIS A 11 -35.66 -9.66 37.07
N LEU A 12 -36.29 -8.50 37.29
CA LEU A 12 -35.93 -7.27 36.60
C LEU A 12 -34.54 -6.76 37.04
N GLY A 13 -34.22 -6.85 38.33
CA GLY A 13 -32.89 -6.48 38.85
C GLY A 13 -31.77 -7.37 38.32
N ILE A 14 -32.01 -8.70 38.22
CA ILE A 14 -31.05 -9.65 37.63
C ILE A 14 -30.86 -9.37 36.13
N LEU A 15 -31.93 -9.08 35.39
CA LEU A 15 -31.84 -8.73 33.97
C LEU A 15 -31.00 -7.46 33.74
N VAL A 16 -31.21 -6.42 34.55
CA VAL A 16 -30.43 -5.17 34.46
C VAL A 16 -28.95 -5.40 34.78
N LEU A 17 -28.64 -6.25 35.77
CA LEU A 17 -27.27 -6.65 36.08
C LEU A 17 -26.61 -7.45 34.96
N PHE A 18 -27.33 -8.36 34.31
CA PHE A 18 -26.83 -9.09 33.14
C PHE A 18 -26.60 -8.19 31.93
N ILE A 19 -27.50 -7.24 31.67
CA ILE A 19 -27.33 -6.25 30.60
C ILE A 19 -26.12 -5.34 30.91
N TYR A 20 -25.99 -4.87 32.16
CA TYR A 20 -24.85 -4.06 32.58
C TYR A 20 -23.52 -4.82 32.50
N ALA A 21 -23.48 -6.09 32.91
CA ALA A 21 -22.30 -6.95 32.77
C ALA A 21 -21.97 -7.27 31.30
N ALA A 22 -22.99 -7.48 30.45
CA ALA A 22 -22.82 -7.69 29.01
C ALA A 22 -22.28 -6.42 28.31
N LEU A 23 -22.74 -5.24 28.72
CA LEU A 23 -22.24 -3.94 28.25
C LEU A 23 -20.81 -3.67 28.74
N LEU A 24 -20.46 -4.08 29.97
CA LEU A 24 -19.09 -4.00 30.50
C LEU A 24 -18.13 -5.01 29.82
N SER A 25 -18.62 -6.17 29.36
CA SER A 25 -17.83 -7.09 28.54
C SER A 25 -17.69 -6.64 27.09
N CYS A 26 -18.46 -5.64 26.66
CA CYS A 26 -18.31 -4.98 25.36
C CYS A 26 -17.25 -3.86 25.44
N ASN A 27 -16.11 -4.14 26.06
CA ASN A 27 -14.92 -3.34 25.80
C ASN A 27 -14.35 -3.83 24.47
N VAL A 28 -14.77 -3.19 23.38
CA VAL A 28 -14.15 -3.36 22.08
C VAL A 28 -12.77 -2.71 22.15
N TYR A 29 -11.75 -3.49 22.53
CA TYR A 29 -10.36 -3.05 22.37
C TYR A 29 -10.03 -3.11 20.88
N ALA A 30 -10.36 -2.04 20.15
CA ALA A 30 -9.72 -1.81 18.86
C ALA A 30 -8.24 -1.54 19.14
N GLY A 31 -7.34 -2.32 18.55
CA GLY A 31 -5.90 -2.12 18.76
C GLY A 31 -5.38 -0.83 18.10
N ASP A 32 -4.32 -0.26 18.68
CA ASP A 32 -3.82 1.05 18.28
C ASP A 32 -3.17 1.03 16.88
N ASN A 33 -3.24 2.16 16.19
CA ASN A 33 -2.40 2.41 15.02
C ASN A 33 -0.99 2.79 15.49
N LYS A 34 0.03 2.34 14.75
CA LYS A 34 1.45 2.56 15.11
C LYS A 34 2.21 3.26 14.00
N LEU A 35 2.98 4.28 14.37
CA LEU A 35 3.90 5.03 13.53
C LEU A 35 5.29 5.09 14.18
N THR A 36 6.36 4.78 13.45
CA THR A 36 7.74 4.91 13.93
C THR A 36 8.67 5.40 12.81
N ILE A 37 9.31 6.56 13.00
CA ILE A 37 10.18 7.22 12.01
C ILE A 37 11.41 7.82 12.71
N VAL A 38 12.58 7.70 12.08
CA VAL A 38 13.84 8.35 12.47
C VAL A 38 14.35 9.20 11.29
N GLN A 39 14.74 10.46 11.54
CA GLN A 39 15.12 11.40 10.47
C GLN A 39 16.38 12.22 10.77
N SER A 40 17.16 12.53 9.72
CA SER A 40 18.23 13.56 9.72
C SER A 40 18.34 14.27 8.35
N GLY A 41 18.66 15.58 8.30
CA GLY A 41 18.78 16.37 7.04
C GLY A 41 17.67 17.42 6.80
N SER A 42 17.68 18.16 5.67
CA SER A 42 16.83 19.36 5.45
C SER A 42 15.75 19.29 4.34
N ASP A 43 14.65 20.01 4.62
CA ASP A 43 13.41 20.38 3.90
C ASP A 43 12.45 19.27 3.47
N LEU A 44 11.76 18.79 4.52
CA LEU A 44 10.95 17.60 4.62
C LEU A 44 9.43 17.93 4.65
N THR A 45 8.55 17.40 3.77
CA THR A 45 7.10 17.29 4.11
C THR A 45 6.44 15.90 3.93
N PHE A 46 5.92 15.33 5.03
CA PHE A 46 5.45 13.94 5.23
C PHE A 46 3.97 13.94 5.63
N THR A 47 3.06 13.12 5.09
CA THR A 47 1.68 13.09 5.63
C THR A 47 1.03 11.71 5.62
N VAL A 48 0.55 11.28 6.78
CA VAL A 48 -0.06 9.97 7.04
C VAL A 48 -1.49 10.20 7.50
N ASP A 49 -2.44 9.34 7.09
CA ASP A 49 -3.67 9.16 7.86
C ASP A 49 -3.86 7.65 8.15
N GLN A 50 -4.08 7.31 9.42
CA GLN A 50 -4.35 5.93 9.85
C GLN A 50 -5.80 5.85 10.29
N ILE A 51 -6.63 5.20 9.48
CA ILE A 51 -8.06 5.06 9.77
C ILE A 51 -8.39 3.59 10.03
N GLY A 52 -9.30 3.34 10.97
CA GLY A 52 -9.51 2.00 11.53
C GLY A 52 -8.46 1.67 12.60
N ASN A 53 -8.16 0.39 12.78
CA ASN A 53 -7.35 -0.11 13.89
C ASN A 53 -6.24 -1.05 13.41
N ASN A 54 -5.20 -1.23 14.24
CA ASN A 54 -4.06 -2.12 14.00
C ASN A 54 -3.25 -1.86 12.71
N ASN A 55 -3.25 -0.65 12.13
CA ASN A 55 -2.37 -0.35 11.00
C ASN A 55 -0.95 0.00 11.46
N GLU A 56 0.06 -0.30 10.62
CA GLU A 56 1.47 -0.07 10.94
C GLU A 56 2.22 0.62 9.79
N ILE A 57 2.92 1.72 10.10
CA ILE A 57 3.97 2.32 9.26
C ILE A 57 5.25 2.30 10.06
N LYS A 58 6.31 1.68 9.52
CA LYS A 58 7.57 1.50 10.23
C LYS A 58 8.80 1.52 9.33
N MET A 59 9.93 1.83 9.96
CA MET A 59 11.24 1.44 9.42
C MET A 59 11.35 -0.09 9.39
N LYS A 60 11.96 -0.63 8.33
CA LYS A 60 12.10 -2.08 8.13
C LYS A 60 12.93 -2.71 9.24
N ASP A 61 14.09 -2.14 9.56
CA ASP A 61 14.92 -2.57 10.69
C ASP A 61 15.74 -1.42 11.31
N GLY A 62 16.69 -1.76 12.20
CA GLY A 62 17.52 -0.79 12.93
C GLY A 62 18.65 -0.17 12.11
N SER A 63 18.87 -0.65 10.89
CA SER A 63 19.86 -0.17 9.92
C SER A 63 19.24 0.77 8.88
N SER A 64 17.93 0.67 8.68
CA SER A 64 17.14 1.54 7.81
C SER A 64 17.37 3.02 8.14
N PHE A 65 17.54 3.85 7.11
CA PHE A 65 17.91 5.26 7.30
C PHE A 65 17.21 6.23 6.36
N PHE A 66 17.18 7.48 6.79
CA PHE A 66 16.77 8.62 6.00
C PHE A 66 17.92 9.62 5.95
N THR A 67 18.51 9.81 4.77
CA THR A 67 19.55 10.82 4.52
C THR A 67 19.35 11.49 3.17
N GLY A 68 18.74 12.68 3.11
CA GLY A 68 18.48 13.37 1.83
C GLY A 68 18.07 14.83 2.02
N SER A 69 18.18 15.63 0.96
CA SER A 69 17.78 17.05 0.92
C SER A 69 16.68 17.27 -0.11
N ASP A 70 15.57 17.93 0.23
CA ASP A 70 14.34 18.02 -0.58
C ASP A 70 13.70 16.65 -0.85
N TRP A 71 12.51 16.39 -0.32
CA TRP A 71 11.75 15.17 -0.58
C TRP A 71 10.28 15.42 -0.12
N THR A 72 9.25 14.69 -0.57
CA THR A 72 7.89 14.81 0.01
C THR A 72 7.13 13.47 -0.07
N MET A 73 6.47 13.04 1.01
CA MET A 73 5.74 11.75 1.10
C MET A 73 4.29 11.94 1.55
N ALA A 74 3.31 11.18 1.03
CA ALA A 74 2.07 10.96 1.78
C ALA A 74 1.51 9.53 1.67
N LEU A 75 1.01 8.98 2.77
CA LEU A 75 1.03 7.56 3.08
C LEU A 75 -0.27 7.19 3.81
N TYR A 76 -1.33 6.77 3.12
CA TYR A 76 -2.64 6.59 3.74
C TYR A 76 -3.06 5.13 3.85
N GLN A 77 -3.75 4.73 4.92
CA GLN A 77 -4.10 3.33 5.20
C GLN A 77 -5.44 3.22 5.94
N LYS A 78 -6.34 2.30 5.52
CA LYS A 78 -7.55 1.92 6.28
C LYS A 78 -7.91 0.44 6.15
N ASN A 79 -8.42 -0.13 7.23
CA ASN A 79 -8.57 -1.56 7.47
C ASN A 79 -9.93 -1.87 8.11
N VAL A 80 -10.60 -2.98 7.74
CA VAL A 80 -11.75 -3.51 8.52
C VAL A 80 -11.66 -5.00 8.90
N THR A 81 -10.56 -5.71 8.67
CA THR A 81 -10.35 -7.01 9.38
C THR A 81 -8.90 -7.51 9.49
N ASN A 82 -7.93 -6.97 8.74
CA ASN A 82 -6.52 -7.40 8.77
C ASN A 82 -5.55 -6.23 8.71
N LYS A 83 -4.45 -6.27 9.46
CA LYS A 83 -3.46 -5.19 9.50
C LYS A 83 -2.95 -4.81 8.10
N ASN A 84 -2.99 -3.51 7.83
CA ASN A 84 -2.23 -2.89 6.75
C ASN A 84 -0.83 -2.53 7.23
N THR A 85 0.18 -2.82 6.42
CA THR A 85 1.59 -2.56 6.73
C THR A 85 2.28 -1.77 5.63
N ILE A 86 3.02 -0.73 6.02
CA ILE A 86 4.08 -0.15 5.20
C ILE A 86 5.42 -0.27 5.89
N ASN A 87 6.41 -0.75 5.13
CA ASN A 87 7.82 -0.76 5.53
C ASN A 87 8.62 0.25 4.72
N ILE A 88 9.50 0.99 5.38
CA ILE A 88 10.45 1.93 4.78
C ILE A 88 11.84 1.44 5.12
N ASP A 89 12.69 1.18 4.12
CA ASP A 89 14.07 0.77 4.37
C ASP A 89 15.01 1.98 4.28
N GLU A 90 15.54 2.32 3.11
CA GLU A 90 16.34 3.52 2.87
C GLU A 90 15.62 4.59 2.05
N LEU A 91 15.81 5.85 2.46
CA LEU A 91 15.42 7.03 1.71
C LEU A 91 16.61 8.00 1.60
N ASN A 92 17.11 8.18 0.37
CA ASN A 92 18.21 9.11 0.05
C ASN A 92 18.03 9.76 -1.32
N GLY A 93 18.90 10.72 -1.62
CA GLY A 93 18.87 11.56 -2.79
C GLY A 93 18.00 12.79 -2.58
N SER A 94 17.97 13.63 -3.61
CA SER A 94 17.30 14.92 -3.56
C SER A 94 16.10 14.98 -4.48
N SER A 95 15.11 15.79 -4.12
CA SER A 95 13.89 16.05 -4.88
C SER A 95 13.07 14.78 -5.18
N ASN A 96 12.96 13.88 -4.21
CA ASN A 96 12.17 12.64 -4.35
C ASN A 96 10.71 12.82 -3.88
N THR A 97 9.78 12.19 -4.59
CA THR A 97 8.36 12.12 -4.23
C THR A 97 7.93 10.67 -4.05
N LEU A 98 7.23 10.37 -2.95
CA LEU A 98 6.57 9.08 -2.74
C LEU A 98 5.11 9.30 -2.29
N ARG A 99 4.10 8.66 -2.88
CA ARG A 99 2.73 8.72 -2.32
C ARG A 99 1.99 7.40 -2.50
N PHE A 100 1.59 6.73 -1.42
CA PHE A 100 0.88 5.45 -1.47
C PHE A 100 -0.43 5.45 -0.67
N GLY A 101 -1.39 4.60 -1.01
CA GLY A 101 -2.64 4.39 -0.26
C GLY A 101 -3.02 2.92 -0.08
N GLN A 102 -3.57 2.55 1.07
CA GLN A 102 -4.14 1.24 1.38
C GLN A 102 -5.60 1.42 1.82
N GLY A 103 -6.55 0.79 1.13
CA GLY A 103 -7.98 0.99 1.37
C GLY A 103 -8.54 2.30 0.78
N GLY A 104 -7.91 2.82 -0.27
CA GLY A 104 -8.41 3.93 -1.07
C GLY A 104 -7.58 4.11 -2.35
N SER A 105 -8.17 4.73 -3.37
CA SER A 105 -7.65 4.84 -4.73
C SER A 105 -7.19 6.25 -5.12
N LEU A 106 -6.42 6.30 -6.21
CA LEU A 106 -5.93 7.49 -6.89
C LEU A 106 -6.33 7.43 -8.37
N THR A 107 -6.62 8.57 -8.98
CA THR A 107 -7.01 8.62 -10.41
C THR A 107 -5.83 8.36 -11.35
N ASP A 108 -4.66 8.89 -11.00
CA ASP A 108 -3.42 8.78 -11.77
C ASP A 108 -2.19 9.15 -10.90
N ASN A 109 -1.02 9.16 -11.53
CA ASN A 109 0.27 9.44 -10.88
C ASN A 109 0.48 10.91 -10.45
N THR A 110 -0.46 11.81 -10.75
CA THR A 110 -0.45 13.21 -10.32
C THR A 110 -1.47 13.51 -9.21
N ASP A 111 -2.38 12.57 -8.93
CA ASP A 111 -3.39 12.70 -7.89
C ASP A 111 -2.74 12.80 -6.49
N THR A 112 -3.33 13.65 -5.65
CA THR A 112 -2.84 13.93 -4.29
C THR A 112 -3.86 13.60 -3.21
N SER A 113 -5.07 13.16 -3.57
CA SER A 113 -6.18 12.90 -2.64
C SER A 113 -6.72 11.48 -2.78
N PHE A 114 -6.63 10.69 -1.71
CA PHE A 114 -7.19 9.33 -1.71
C PHE A 114 -8.71 9.36 -1.68
N THR A 115 -9.32 8.60 -2.58
CA THR A 115 -10.77 8.37 -2.59
C THR A 115 -11.09 7.06 -1.90
N TYR A 116 -12.10 7.07 -1.02
CA TYR A 116 -12.66 5.87 -0.39
C TYR A 116 -14.09 5.67 -0.88
N ASP A 117 -14.39 4.51 -1.43
CA ASP A 117 -15.67 4.20 -2.07
C ASP A 117 -16.74 3.67 -1.09
N GLY A 118 -16.37 3.42 0.17
CA GLY A 118 -17.24 2.86 1.21
C GLY A 118 -17.03 1.37 1.47
N VAL A 119 -16.20 0.69 0.68
CA VAL A 119 -15.84 -0.73 0.77
C VAL A 119 -14.31 -0.82 0.91
N GLY A 120 -13.82 -1.71 1.78
CA GLY A 120 -12.37 -1.78 1.98
C GLY A 120 -11.97 -2.74 3.09
N TYR A 121 -11.17 -3.73 2.72
CA TYR A 121 -10.60 -4.70 3.65
C TYR A 121 -9.10 -4.49 3.78
N GLY A 122 -8.58 -4.78 4.97
CA GLY A 122 -7.15 -4.68 5.19
C GLY A 122 -6.40 -5.96 4.84
N GLY A 123 -5.10 -6.00 5.14
CA GLY A 123 -4.19 -7.11 4.78
C GLY A 123 -3.18 -6.72 3.69
N HIS A 124 -3.10 -5.43 3.40
CA HIS A 124 -2.19 -4.87 2.41
C HIS A 124 -0.77 -4.73 2.94
N THR A 125 0.21 -4.89 2.05
CA THR A 125 1.62 -4.62 2.33
C THR A 125 2.22 -3.77 1.22
N ALA A 126 2.93 -2.70 1.56
CA ALA A 126 3.81 -1.98 0.62
C ALA A 126 5.18 -1.77 1.29
N SER A 127 6.27 -1.83 0.54
CA SER A 127 7.61 -1.69 1.11
C SER A 127 8.57 -1.08 0.06
N PHE A 128 9.46 -0.19 0.49
CA PHE A 128 10.21 0.71 -0.42
C PHE A 128 11.66 0.89 0.04
N GLU A 129 12.56 1.12 -0.91
CA GLU A 129 13.91 1.61 -0.66
C GLU A 129 14.45 2.42 -1.87
N ILE A 130 14.83 3.69 -1.72
CA ILE A 130 15.16 4.61 -2.84
C ILE A 130 16.51 5.31 -2.57
N LEU A 131 17.51 5.22 -3.45
CA LEU A 131 18.74 6.02 -3.37
C LEU A 131 19.17 6.63 -4.74
N GLY A 132 18.76 7.86 -4.97
CA GLY A 132 19.05 8.66 -6.17
C GLY A 132 18.11 9.86 -6.20
N SER A 133 18.29 10.79 -7.12
CA SER A 133 17.58 12.08 -7.10
C SER A 133 16.50 12.19 -8.17
N SER A 134 15.51 13.03 -7.91
CA SER A 134 14.41 13.35 -8.83
C SER A 134 13.54 12.15 -9.19
N ASN A 135 13.30 11.24 -8.24
CA ASN A 135 12.44 10.08 -8.44
C ASN A 135 11.01 10.35 -7.98
N THR A 136 10.03 9.79 -8.69
CA THR A 136 8.60 9.85 -8.36
C THR A 136 8.04 8.44 -8.26
N VAL A 137 7.48 8.08 -7.10
CA VAL A 137 6.84 6.79 -6.84
C VAL A 137 5.43 7.04 -6.34
N VAL A 138 4.42 6.56 -7.06
CA VAL A 138 3.01 6.72 -6.69
C VAL A 138 2.26 5.40 -6.85
N GLY A 139 1.39 5.05 -5.91
CA GLY A 139 0.51 3.92 -6.10
C GLY A 139 -0.54 3.68 -5.02
N TYR A 140 -1.36 2.64 -5.18
CA TYR A 140 -2.36 2.28 -4.18
C TYR A 140 -2.76 0.79 -4.21
N GLN A 141 -3.40 0.38 -3.13
CA GLN A 141 -3.95 -0.96 -2.90
C GLN A 141 -5.39 -0.81 -2.39
N GLU A 142 -6.37 -1.31 -3.13
CA GLU A 142 -7.80 -1.29 -2.78
C GLU A 142 -8.42 -2.67 -3.00
N SER A 143 -9.30 -3.09 -2.10
CA SER A 143 -9.89 -4.43 -2.09
C SER A 143 -11.36 -4.41 -1.68
N ASP A 144 -12.17 -5.19 -2.41
CA ASP A 144 -13.61 -5.35 -2.24
C ASP A 144 -13.99 -6.57 -1.35
N GLY A 145 -13.00 -7.31 -0.82
CA GLY A 145 -13.16 -8.61 -0.13
C GLY A 145 -11.97 -9.01 0.76
N ASN A 146 -11.78 -10.29 1.14
CA ASN A 146 -10.76 -10.70 2.13
C ASN A 146 -9.31 -10.51 1.60
N GLY A 147 -8.73 -9.32 1.84
CA GLY A 147 -7.60 -8.77 1.08
C GLY A 147 -6.22 -9.43 1.25
N SER A 148 -5.43 -9.34 0.18
CA SER A 148 -3.96 -9.31 0.23
C SER A 148 -3.39 -8.77 -1.08
N HIS A 149 -2.78 -7.59 -1.09
CA HIS A 149 -1.85 -7.19 -2.14
C HIS A 149 -0.55 -6.74 -1.48
N THR A 150 0.58 -7.20 -2.02
CA THR A 150 1.92 -6.91 -1.49
C THR A 150 2.77 -6.27 -2.60
N TYR A 151 3.32 -5.10 -2.35
CA TYR A 151 4.20 -4.38 -3.28
C TYR A 151 5.57 -4.14 -2.64
N ASP A 152 6.67 -4.45 -3.32
CA ASP A 152 8.02 -4.02 -2.92
C ASP A 152 8.72 -3.28 -4.09
N LEU A 153 9.51 -2.26 -3.81
CA LEU A 153 10.25 -1.47 -4.80
C LEU A 153 11.61 -1.11 -4.22
N HIS A 154 12.70 -1.38 -4.95
CA HIS A 154 14.01 -0.84 -4.59
C HIS A 154 14.58 -0.06 -5.79
N LEU A 155 14.63 1.27 -5.71
CA LEU A 155 14.89 2.16 -6.85
C LEU A 155 16.16 2.98 -6.65
N ALA A 156 17.09 2.80 -7.56
CA ALA A 156 18.31 3.57 -7.65
C ALA A 156 18.24 4.60 -8.78
N GLY A 157 19.37 5.25 -9.04
CA GLY A 157 19.53 6.15 -10.18
C GLY A 157 18.64 7.39 -10.08
N ASN A 158 18.71 8.24 -11.10
CA ASN A 158 18.02 9.52 -11.08
C ASN A 158 16.87 9.54 -12.09
N ASN A 159 15.90 10.41 -11.87
CA ASN A 159 14.84 10.73 -12.83
C ASN A 159 13.97 9.53 -13.24
N ASN A 160 13.58 8.69 -12.28
CA ASN A 160 12.65 7.59 -12.53
C ASN A 160 11.22 7.95 -12.12
N SER A 161 10.23 7.47 -12.87
CA SER A 161 8.80 7.63 -12.60
C SER A 161 8.12 6.27 -12.52
N VAL A 162 7.48 5.98 -11.39
CA VAL A 162 6.80 4.71 -11.12
C VAL A 162 5.36 4.96 -10.70
N TRP A 163 4.43 4.28 -11.38
CA TRP A 163 3.01 4.20 -11.05
C TRP A 163 2.59 2.75 -10.85
N THR A 164 1.94 2.47 -9.72
CA THR A 164 1.36 1.15 -9.42
C THR A 164 -0.07 1.22 -8.93
N ALA A 165 -0.93 0.32 -9.44
CA ALA A 165 -2.29 0.13 -8.94
C ALA A 165 -2.58 -1.36 -8.73
N GLN A 166 -3.08 -1.70 -7.55
CA GLN A 166 -3.58 -3.04 -7.22
C GLN A 166 -5.02 -2.94 -6.72
N GLU A 167 -5.98 -3.43 -7.50
CA GLU A 167 -7.42 -3.26 -7.28
C GLU A 167 -8.19 -4.58 -7.27
N SER A 168 -9.31 -4.65 -6.55
CA SER A 168 -10.20 -5.82 -6.42
C SER A 168 -9.56 -6.95 -5.59
N ASP A 169 -9.98 -8.22 -5.76
CA ASP A 169 -9.65 -9.34 -4.86
C ASP A 169 -8.83 -10.49 -5.48
N THR A 170 -8.45 -11.47 -4.63
CA THR A 170 -7.81 -12.79 -4.94
C THR A 170 -6.28 -12.82 -5.10
N ASN A 171 -5.61 -11.91 -4.40
CA ASN A 171 -4.17 -11.84 -4.13
C ASN A 171 -3.28 -11.41 -5.31
N LYS A 172 -2.57 -10.28 -5.14
CA LYS A 172 -1.74 -9.65 -6.18
C LYS A 172 -0.39 -9.26 -5.58
N SER A 173 0.67 -9.33 -6.37
CA SER A 173 2.02 -9.02 -5.90
C SER A 173 2.82 -8.32 -7.00
N ILE A 174 3.48 -7.20 -6.70
CA ILE A 174 4.50 -6.61 -7.57
C ILE A 174 5.79 -6.48 -6.74
N ASP A 175 6.94 -6.84 -7.29
CA ASP A 175 8.22 -6.45 -6.71
C ASP A 175 9.14 -5.98 -7.87
N LEU A 176 9.43 -4.67 -7.98
CA LEU A 176 10.26 -4.15 -9.08
C LEU A 176 11.41 -3.27 -8.57
N THR A 177 12.62 -3.77 -8.73
CA THR A 177 13.88 -3.07 -8.49
C THR A 177 14.40 -2.36 -9.76
N ILE A 178 14.77 -1.08 -9.70
CA ILE A 178 15.27 -0.26 -10.84
C ILE A 178 16.71 0.19 -10.57
N TYR A 179 17.65 -0.09 -11.47
CA TYR A 179 19.08 0.26 -11.33
C TYR A 179 19.71 1.04 -12.50
N ASN A 180 18.93 1.86 -13.21
CA ASN A 180 19.50 2.94 -14.00
C ASN A 180 18.62 4.20 -13.93
N SER A 181 18.92 5.20 -14.76
CA SER A 181 18.22 6.50 -14.75
C SER A 181 17.23 6.62 -15.91
N GLY A 182 16.18 7.42 -15.71
CA GLY A 182 15.27 7.81 -16.80
C GLY A 182 14.21 6.77 -17.17
N ASN A 183 13.81 5.89 -16.25
CA ASN A 183 12.73 4.92 -16.51
C ASN A 183 11.36 5.51 -16.24
N THR A 184 10.38 5.06 -17.03
CA THR A 184 8.95 5.22 -16.74
C THR A 184 8.33 3.83 -16.63
N ALA A 185 7.73 3.51 -15.48
CA ALA A 185 7.04 2.24 -15.25
C ALA A 185 5.60 2.49 -14.81
N SER A 186 4.65 1.89 -15.54
CA SER A 186 3.23 1.87 -15.22
C SER A 186 2.78 0.42 -15.09
N ILE A 187 2.32 0.03 -13.90
CA ILE A 187 1.91 -1.34 -13.61
C ILE A 187 0.53 -1.36 -12.94
N GLU A 188 -0.42 -2.01 -13.59
CA GLU A 188 -1.79 -2.14 -13.11
C GLU A 188 -2.16 -3.62 -13.00
N GLN A 189 -2.57 -4.04 -11.80
CA GLN A 189 -3.12 -5.36 -11.50
C GLN A 189 -4.56 -5.20 -11.01
N THR A 190 -5.54 -5.49 -11.86
CA THR A 190 -6.97 -5.35 -11.57
C THR A 190 -7.74 -6.63 -11.88
N GLY A 191 -9.03 -6.70 -11.56
CA GLY A 191 -9.87 -7.87 -11.79
C GLY A 191 -9.82 -8.91 -10.66
N SER A 192 -10.56 -10.00 -10.81
CA SER A 192 -10.85 -10.93 -9.71
C SER A 192 -9.91 -12.14 -9.63
N ALA A 193 -8.85 -12.17 -10.44
CA ALA A 193 -7.88 -13.26 -10.48
C ALA A 193 -6.56 -12.91 -9.78
N ALA A 194 -5.75 -13.94 -9.52
CA ALA A 194 -4.41 -13.78 -8.98
C ALA A 194 -3.45 -13.22 -10.04
N HIS A 195 -2.78 -12.11 -9.73
CA HIS A 195 -1.80 -11.48 -10.61
C HIS A 195 -0.44 -11.30 -9.93
N SER A 196 0.64 -11.55 -10.65
CA SER A 196 1.99 -11.28 -10.13
C SER A 196 2.93 -10.73 -11.20
N ALA A 197 3.82 -9.83 -10.78
CA ALA A 197 4.92 -9.34 -11.62
C ALA A 197 6.23 -9.25 -10.83
N THR A 198 7.31 -9.77 -11.41
CA THR A 198 8.69 -9.55 -10.96
C THR A 198 9.45 -8.88 -12.09
N ILE A 199 9.91 -7.66 -11.86
CA ILE A 199 10.49 -6.85 -12.94
C ILE A 199 11.88 -6.38 -12.50
N THR A 200 12.79 -6.22 -13.45
CA THR A 200 14.08 -5.53 -13.27
C THR A 200 14.37 -4.67 -14.49
N LEU A 201 14.60 -3.37 -14.25
CA LEU A 201 14.98 -2.40 -15.27
C LEU A 201 16.40 -1.89 -15.00
N ASP A 202 17.28 -2.03 -16.00
CA ASP A 202 18.67 -1.59 -15.94
C ASP A 202 19.19 -1.22 -17.35
N GLY A 203 20.41 -0.69 -17.45
CA GLY A 203 21.12 -0.40 -18.67
C GLY A 203 21.67 1.02 -18.75
N SER A 204 22.22 1.38 -19.91
CA SER A 204 22.78 2.72 -20.13
C SER A 204 21.69 3.78 -20.43
N TYR A 205 20.47 3.34 -20.78
CA TYR A 205 19.37 4.22 -21.17
C TYR A 205 18.05 3.80 -20.52
N GLY A 206 17.09 4.72 -20.43
CA GLY A 206 15.80 4.47 -19.78
C GLY A 206 14.89 3.49 -20.54
N THR A 207 14.00 2.86 -19.77
CA THR A 207 12.92 1.99 -20.28
C THR A 207 11.55 2.60 -20.00
N ASN A 208 10.68 2.59 -21.01
CA ASN A 208 9.25 2.85 -20.86
C ASN A 208 8.50 1.52 -20.77
N LEU A 209 8.07 1.14 -19.57
CA LEU A 209 7.33 -0.08 -19.27
C LEU A 209 5.84 0.24 -19.02
N SER A 210 4.96 -0.48 -19.73
CA SER A 210 3.53 -0.56 -19.44
C SER A 210 3.14 -2.02 -19.23
N LEU A 211 2.58 -2.35 -18.07
CA LEU A 211 2.07 -3.68 -17.75
C LEU A 211 0.64 -3.57 -17.21
N LEU A 212 -0.33 -4.15 -17.93
CA LEU A 212 -1.71 -4.30 -17.48
C LEU A 212 -2.04 -5.79 -17.36
N GLN A 213 -2.30 -6.22 -16.11
CA GLN A 213 -2.85 -7.52 -15.78
C GLN A 213 -4.30 -7.37 -15.31
N GLN A 214 -5.25 -7.93 -16.06
CA GLN A 214 -6.67 -7.81 -15.74
C GLN A 214 -7.46 -9.09 -16.01
N GLY A 215 -8.70 -9.14 -15.52
CA GLY A 215 -9.68 -10.17 -15.85
C GLY A 215 -9.83 -11.25 -14.78
N THR A 216 -10.38 -12.39 -15.19
CA THR A 216 -10.71 -13.52 -14.30
C THR A 216 -9.72 -14.68 -14.44
N THR A 217 -8.67 -14.51 -15.24
CA THR A 217 -7.62 -15.52 -15.45
C THR A 217 -6.36 -15.10 -14.71
N ALA A 218 -5.73 -16.04 -13.99
CA ALA A 218 -4.49 -15.74 -13.28
C ALA A 218 -3.35 -15.42 -14.26
N GLN A 219 -2.55 -14.40 -13.97
CA GLN A 219 -1.45 -13.94 -14.84
C GLN A 219 -0.17 -13.72 -14.03
N SER A 220 0.96 -14.18 -14.56
CA SER A 220 2.26 -14.07 -13.89
C SER A 220 3.33 -13.69 -14.90
N TYR A 221 4.06 -12.60 -14.64
CA TYR A 221 5.13 -12.11 -15.51
C TYR A 221 6.46 -11.97 -14.78
N THR A 222 7.53 -12.31 -15.48
CA THR A 222 8.90 -11.95 -15.11
C THR A 222 9.52 -11.17 -16.26
N ILE A 223 9.92 -9.93 -16.00
CA ILE A 223 10.47 -9.01 -16.99
C ILE A 223 11.88 -8.60 -16.55
N SER A 224 12.88 -8.83 -17.39
CA SER A 224 14.23 -8.30 -17.18
C SER A 224 14.63 -7.53 -18.43
N GLN A 225 14.89 -6.23 -18.26
CA GLN A 225 15.25 -5.32 -19.35
C GLN A 225 16.62 -4.71 -19.07
N LEU A 226 17.55 -4.94 -20.00
CA LEU A 226 18.84 -4.26 -20.07
C LEU A 226 18.85 -3.34 -21.29
N CYS A 227 18.62 -2.04 -21.10
CA CYS A 227 18.51 -1.10 -22.21
C CYS A 227 19.86 -0.49 -22.62
N GLN A 228 20.29 -0.77 -23.85
CA GLN A 228 21.55 -0.27 -24.43
C GLN A 228 21.32 0.63 -25.67
N THR A 229 20.06 0.95 -25.96
CA THR A 229 19.66 1.74 -27.13
C THR A 229 19.64 3.22 -26.78
N VAL A 230 20.35 4.06 -27.54
CA VAL A 230 20.43 5.51 -27.31
C VAL A 230 19.06 6.19 -27.26
N SER A 231 18.09 5.69 -28.04
CA SER A 231 16.72 6.19 -28.06
C SER A 231 15.84 5.65 -26.93
N GLY A 232 16.38 4.86 -25.99
CA GLY A 232 15.63 4.17 -24.95
C GLY A 232 14.99 2.85 -25.42
N CYS A 233 14.37 2.16 -24.47
CA CYS A 233 13.67 0.88 -24.69
C CYS A 233 12.21 1.02 -24.31
N SER A 234 11.34 0.18 -24.89
CA SER A 234 9.93 0.14 -24.54
C SER A 234 9.40 -1.28 -24.47
N ILE A 235 8.60 -1.54 -23.44
CA ILE A 235 7.90 -2.79 -23.20
C ILE A 235 6.43 -2.46 -22.94
N SER A 236 5.52 -3.13 -23.64
CA SER A 236 4.08 -3.02 -23.40
C SER A 236 3.46 -4.42 -23.33
N VAL A 237 2.81 -4.72 -22.22
CA VAL A 237 2.09 -5.97 -21.98
C VAL A 237 0.66 -5.64 -21.57
N THR A 238 -0.30 -6.15 -22.33
CA THR A 238 -1.74 -6.03 -22.03
C THR A 238 -2.37 -7.40 -22.19
N GLN A 239 -2.97 -7.93 -21.12
CA GLN A 239 -3.56 -9.26 -21.12
C GLN A 239 -4.93 -9.24 -20.44
N GLN A 240 -5.96 -9.68 -21.19
CA GLN A 240 -7.36 -9.80 -20.76
C GLN A 240 -7.71 -11.25 -20.41
#